data_AF-A0A2H9SXS0-F1
#
_entry.id   AF-A0A2H9SXS0-F1
#
_cell.length_a   1.000
_cell.length_b   1.000
_cell.length_c   1.000
_cell.angle_alpha   90.00
_cell.angle_beta   90.00
_cell.angle_gamma   90.00
#
_symmetry.space_group_name_H-M   'P 1'
#
loop_
_entity.id
_entity.type
_entity.pdbx_description
1 polymer ?
#
loop_
_entity_poly.entity_id
_entity_poly.type
_entity_poly.pdbx_seq_one_letter_code
_entity_poly.pdbx_strand_id
1 'polypeptide(L)'
;MVNGIKISPALYQPTPEGMQQLCQHYSGKYGISLHCLDLRPYMDSGDNIFPFFKFLSQHPLLLDMEENETKGIVLTHGKYHAVPVMLQKKEGTLHIFSFDSTAGFRVQGYFRIAALFPEARFYLNAGTRQADDGSCLTDAVCILKEALQLPDMVTMLESKIFAEHRAFQSSFFRTIERPSNFFLFKMPEPLLFTAQVSKYITEADADLNVMLRNGLTLREYRDKYVFQVNLISDEAVGQVKSINSYLYVKSGEHKAVLDQIQANDCTEDDQEVIDCMNNTSSSPRSDDRVRWTALSR
;
A
#
# COMPACT_ATOMS: atom_id res chain seq x y z
N MET A 1 13.58 4.00 13.30
CA MET A 1 14.79 4.11 14.15
C MET A 1 14.94 2.87 14.99
N VAL A 2 16.15 2.32 15.07
CA VAL A 2 16.50 1.28 16.06
C VAL A 2 17.70 1.80 16.83
N ASN A 3 17.57 1.96 18.15
CA ASN A 3 18.63 2.47 19.02
C ASN A 3 19.21 3.83 18.55
N GLY A 4 18.38 4.72 17.99
CA GLY A 4 18.81 6.04 17.52
C GLY A 4 19.57 6.06 16.18
N ILE A 5 19.74 4.92 15.51
CA ILE A 5 20.50 4.83 14.26
C ILE A 5 19.55 4.70 13.07
N LYS A 6 19.76 5.56 12.06
CA LYS A 6 19.02 5.56 10.80
C LYS A 6 19.67 4.57 9.84
N ILE A 7 18.99 3.44 9.62
CA ILE A 7 19.36 2.46 8.61
C ILE A 7 18.63 2.86 7.32
N SER A 8 19.37 3.25 6.28
CA SER A 8 18.79 3.61 4.97
C SER A 8 19.51 2.92 3.82
N PRO A 9 19.31 1.60 3.60
CA PRO A 9 19.47 1.04 2.27
C PRO A 9 18.53 1.80 1.33
N ALA A 10 18.98 2.10 0.12
CA ALA A 10 18.14 2.75 -0.88
C ALA A 10 16.95 1.85 -1.24
N LEU A 11 15.75 2.23 -0.82
CA LEU A 11 14.50 1.62 -1.28
C LEU A 11 14.10 2.26 -2.61
N TYR A 12 13.69 1.43 -3.56
CA TYR A 12 13.03 1.96 -4.75
C TYR A 12 11.68 2.58 -4.36
N GLN A 13 11.46 3.83 -4.75
CA GLN A 13 10.22 4.58 -4.51
C GLN A 13 9.51 4.81 -5.84
N PRO A 14 8.45 4.04 -6.16
CA PRO A 14 7.70 4.23 -7.40
C PRO A 14 7.15 5.66 -7.48
N THR A 15 7.10 6.23 -8.69
CA THR A 15 6.27 7.43 -8.91
C THR A 15 4.80 7.06 -8.72
N PRO A 16 3.89 8.03 -8.59
CA PRO A 16 2.46 7.73 -8.53
C PRO A 16 1.93 6.97 -9.74
N GLU A 17 2.43 7.29 -10.94
CA GLU A 17 2.12 6.55 -12.17
C GLU A 17 2.67 5.12 -12.08
N GLY A 18 3.91 4.96 -11.61
CA GLY A 18 4.48 3.64 -11.34
C GLY A 18 3.70 2.86 -10.26
N MET A 19 3.14 3.54 -9.26
CA MET A 19 2.30 2.89 -8.25
C MET A 19 0.97 2.41 -8.85
N GLN A 20 0.36 3.19 -9.74
CA GLN A 20 -0.82 2.77 -10.49
C GLN A 20 -0.52 1.55 -11.36
N GLN A 21 0.59 1.56 -12.11
CA GLN A 21 1.04 0.42 -12.91
C GLN A 21 1.30 -0.83 -12.05
N LEU A 22 1.93 -0.68 -10.88
CA LEU A 22 2.13 -1.80 -9.94
C LEU A 22 0.80 -2.38 -9.45
N CYS A 23 -0.16 -1.52 -9.09
CA CYS A 23 -1.47 -1.97 -8.65
C CYS A 23 -2.21 -2.71 -9.78
N GLN A 24 -2.19 -2.18 -11.00
CA GLN A 24 -2.77 -2.84 -12.18
C GLN A 24 -2.12 -4.20 -12.47
N HIS A 25 -0.78 -4.25 -12.45
CA HIS A 25 -0.03 -5.48 -12.64
C HIS A 25 -0.43 -6.56 -11.62
N TYR A 26 -0.47 -6.21 -10.33
CA TYR A 26 -0.83 -7.17 -9.29
C TYR A 26 -2.31 -7.53 -9.27
N SER A 27 -3.20 -6.60 -9.64
CA SER A 27 -4.62 -6.88 -9.87
C SER A 27 -4.79 -7.96 -10.94
N GLY A 28 -4.17 -7.79 -12.11
CA GLY A 28 -4.23 -8.76 -13.21
C GLY A 28 -3.56 -10.09 -12.85
N LYS A 29 -2.38 -10.06 -12.23
CA LYS A 29 -1.60 -11.26 -11.89
C LYS A 29 -2.30 -12.17 -10.86
N TYR A 30 -3.02 -11.60 -9.90
CA TYR A 30 -3.64 -12.36 -8.80
C TYR A 30 -5.17 -12.40 -8.86
N GLY A 31 -5.80 -11.75 -9.85
CA GLY A 31 -7.26 -11.66 -9.93
C GLY A 31 -7.87 -10.93 -8.73
N ILE A 32 -7.21 -9.88 -8.24
CA ILE A 32 -7.65 -9.09 -7.09
C ILE A 32 -8.02 -7.67 -7.52
N SER A 33 -8.89 -7.00 -6.76
CA SER A 33 -9.27 -5.60 -7.01
C SER A 33 -8.38 -4.65 -6.22
N LEU A 34 -7.16 -4.39 -6.72
CA LEU A 34 -6.20 -3.45 -6.13
C LEU A 34 -6.09 -2.15 -6.96
N HIS A 35 -6.25 -1.01 -6.29
CA HIS A 35 -6.27 0.32 -6.87
C HIS A 35 -5.25 1.24 -6.20
N CYS A 36 -4.84 2.30 -6.90
CA CYS A 36 -4.02 3.38 -6.34
C CYS A 36 -4.69 4.72 -6.60
N LEU A 37 -4.78 5.56 -5.56
CA LEU A 37 -5.24 6.94 -5.67
C LEU A 37 -4.10 7.86 -5.25
N ASP A 38 -3.66 8.72 -6.16
CA ASP A 38 -2.70 9.79 -5.86
C ASP A 38 -3.44 11.05 -5.45
N LEU A 39 -3.17 11.52 -4.25
CA LEU A 39 -3.89 12.61 -3.63
C LEU A 39 -3.15 13.93 -3.68
N ARG A 40 -1.92 13.98 -4.21
CA ARG A 40 -1.17 15.24 -4.39
C ARG A 40 -1.99 16.38 -5.02
N PRO A 41 -2.88 16.16 -6.02
CA PRO A 41 -3.66 17.25 -6.60
C PRO A 41 -4.67 17.89 -5.62
N TYR A 42 -4.95 17.24 -4.49
CA TYR A 42 -6.01 17.62 -3.55
C TYR A 42 -5.50 18.04 -2.17
N MET A 43 -4.18 18.00 -1.92
CA MET A 43 -3.58 18.37 -0.64
C MET A 43 -2.14 18.87 -0.77
N ASP A 44 -1.76 19.77 0.14
CA ASP A 44 -0.43 20.40 0.13
C ASP A 44 0.67 19.56 0.78
N SER A 45 0.30 18.57 1.63
CA SER A 45 1.26 17.72 2.35
C SER A 45 0.73 16.32 2.61
N GLY A 46 1.64 15.34 2.58
CA GLY A 46 1.33 13.91 2.80
C GLY A 46 1.39 13.47 4.26
N ASP A 47 1.78 14.35 5.18
CA ASP A 47 1.93 13.99 6.60
C ASP A 47 0.58 13.89 7.32
N ASN A 48 -0.45 14.58 6.82
CA ASN A 48 -1.80 14.53 7.37
C ASN A 48 -2.63 13.48 6.64
N ILE A 49 -3.01 12.42 7.35
CA ILE A 49 -3.84 11.33 6.82
C ILE A 49 -5.31 11.69 6.66
N PHE A 50 -5.82 12.70 7.38
CA PHE A 50 -7.25 13.01 7.39
C PHE A 50 -7.82 13.37 6.00
N PRO A 51 -7.16 14.22 5.18
CA PRO A 51 -7.68 14.53 3.86
C PRO A 51 -7.64 13.33 2.90
N PHE A 52 -6.85 12.29 3.18
CA PHE A 52 -6.89 11.04 2.40
C PHE A 52 -8.25 10.38 2.50
N PHE A 53 -8.73 10.23 3.73
CA PHE A 53 -10.02 9.61 4.00
C PHE A 53 -11.19 10.54 3.72
N LYS A 54 -11.02 11.86 3.86
CA LYS A 54 -12.03 12.84 3.42
C LYS A 54 -12.26 12.76 1.91
N PHE A 55 -11.19 12.61 1.13
CA PHE A 55 -11.33 12.37 -0.30
C PHE A 55 -12.09 11.06 -0.55
N LEU A 56 -11.67 9.96 0.08
CA LEU A 56 -12.35 8.67 -0.05
C LEU A 56 -13.85 8.75 0.30
N SER A 57 -14.23 9.45 1.38
CA SER A 57 -15.64 9.61 1.78
C SER A 57 -16.48 10.40 0.78
N GLN A 58 -15.85 11.17 -0.11
CA GLN A 58 -16.51 11.98 -1.14
C GLN A 58 -16.58 11.28 -2.50
N HIS A 59 -16.06 10.05 -2.62
CA HIS A 59 -16.03 9.27 -3.87
C HIS A 59 -16.98 8.07 -3.77
N PRO A 60 -18.30 8.28 -3.94
CA PRO A 60 -19.30 7.24 -3.73
C PRO A 60 -19.07 6.02 -4.63
N LEU A 61 -18.54 6.18 -5.85
CA LEU A 61 -18.23 5.04 -6.74
C LEU A 61 -17.20 4.06 -6.17
N LEU A 62 -16.35 4.51 -5.24
CA LEU A 62 -15.40 3.62 -4.54
C LEU A 62 -16.05 2.91 -3.35
N LEU A 63 -17.10 3.49 -2.78
CA LEU A 63 -17.81 2.98 -1.60
C LEU A 63 -19.09 2.23 -1.94
N ASP A 64 -19.61 2.43 -3.15
CA ASP A 64 -20.68 1.66 -3.75
C ASP A 64 -20.11 0.29 -4.10
N MET A 65 -20.54 -0.69 -3.33
CA MET A 65 -19.98 -2.03 -3.31
C MET A 65 -21.09 -3.05 -3.22
N GLU A 66 -21.00 -4.08 -4.06
CA GLU A 66 -21.90 -5.23 -4.02
C GLU A 66 -21.63 -6.08 -2.76
N GLU A 67 -22.63 -6.86 -2.35
CA GLU A 67 -22.50 -7.76 -1.20
C GLU A 67 -21.36 -8.77 -1.40
N ASN A 68 -20.50 -8.94 -0.38
CA ASN A 68 -19.24 -9.70 -0.42
C ASN A 68 -18.14 -9.16 -1.33
N GLU A 69 -18.32 -7.99 -1.96
CA GLU A 69 -17.24 -7.36 -2.73
C GLU A 69 -16.10 -6.90 -1.80
N THR A 70 -14.86 -7.02 -2.29
CA THR A 70 -13.66 -6.55 -1.59
C THR A 70 -12.77 -5.75 -2.53
N LYS A 71 -12.32 -4.56 -2.10
CA LYS A 71 -11.44 -3.65 -2.85
C LYS A 71 -10.25 -3.26 -1.98
N GLY A 72 -9.04 -3.26 -2.53
CA GLY A 72 -7.86 -2.67 -1.92
C GLY A 72 -7.55 -1.35 -2.61
N ILE A 73 -7.22 -0.34 -1.82
CA ILE A 73 -6.89 1.00 -2.28
C ILE A 73 -5.61 1.44 -1.57
N VAL A 74 -4.56 1.70 -2.34
CA VAL A 74 -3.38 2.41 -1.87
C VAL A 74 -3.66 3.91 -1.99
N LEU A 75 -3.91 4.57 -0.86
CA LEU A 75 -4.02 6.03 -0.82
C LEU A 75 -2.61 6.61 -0.71
N THR A 76 -2.14 7.32 -1.74
CA THR A 76 -0.78 7.86 -1.79
C THR A 76 -0.76 9.38 -1.80
N HIS A 77 0.33 9.94 -1.29
CA HIS A 77 0.71 11.32 -1.54
C HIS A 77 2.10 11.34 -2.18
N GLY A 78 2.14 11.19 -3.51
CA GLY A 78 3.40 11.16 -4.23
C GLY A 78 4.27 9.98 -3.84
N LYS A 79 5.57 10.27 -3.62
CA LYS A 79 6.57 9.31 -3.15
C LYS A 79 6.79 9.35 -1.63
N TYR A 80 5.95 10.10 -0.90
CA TYR A 80 6.24 10.47 0.49
C TYR A 80 5.53 9.59 1.50
N HIS A 81 4.28 9.24 1.22
CA HIS A 81 3.47 8.45 2.14
C HIS A 81 2.42 7.64 1.39
N ALA A 82 2.12 6.45 1.92
CA ALA A 82 1.04 5.61 1.44
C ALA A 82 0.30 4.97 2.63
N VAL A 83 -1.03 4.95 2.53
CA VAL A 83 -1.92 4.28 3.47
C VAL A 83 -2.68 3.18 2.73
N PRO A 84 -2.41 1.89 3.04
CA PRO A 84 -3.20 0.79 2.51
C PRO A 84 -4.56 0.72 3.19
N VAL A 85 -5.62 0.81 2.39
CA VAL A 85 -7.01 0.67 2.84
C VAL A 85 -7.66 -0.49 2.11
N MET A 86 -8.30 -1.39 2.83
CA MET A 86 -9.18 -2.40 2.24
C MET A 86 -10.63 -2.08 2.61
N LEU A 87 -11.51 -2.19 1.63
CA LEU A 87 -12.94 -2.06 1.76
C LEU A 87 -13.56 -3.45 1.55
N GLN A 88 -14.53 -3.80 2.38
CA GLN A 88 -15.31 -5.03 2.20
C GLN A 88 -16.76 -4.77 2.57
N LYS A 89 -17.70 -5.22 1.73
CA LYS A 89 -19.13 -5.22 2.05
C LYS A 89 -19.51 -6.61 2.57
N LYS A 90 -20.03 -6.70 3.79
CA LYS A 90 -20.49 -7.96 4.39
C LYS A 90 -21.74 -7.70 5.22
N GLU A 91 -22.76 -8.52 5.02
CA GLU A 91 -24.05 -8.44 5.71
C GLU A 91 -24.66 -7.03 5.64
N GLY A 92 -24.61 -6.40 4.45
CA GLY A 92 -25.11 -5.05 4.24
C GLY A 92 -24.29 -3.92 4.90
N THR A 93 -23.21 -4.25 5.63
CA THR A 93 -22.34 -3.30 6.31
C THR A 93 -21.04 -3.08 5.54
N LEU A 94 -20.59 -1.84 5.45
CA LEU A 94 -19.26 -1.53 4.90
C LEU A 94 -18.22 -1.67 6.01
N HIS A 95 -17.16 -2.42 5.74
CA HIS A 95 -15.99 -2.56 6.60
C HIS A 95 -14.81 -1.86 5.95
N ILE A 96 -14.14 -0.98 6.69
CA ILE A 96 -12.97 -0.22 6.23
C ILE A 96 -11.78 -0.63 7.08
N PHE A 97 -10.78 -1.25 6.48
CA PHE A 97 -9.57 -1.70 7.16
C PHE A 97 -8.39 -0.83 6.73
N SER A 98 -7.84 -0.04 7.67
CA SER A 98 -6.60 0.69 7.47
C SER A 98 -5.43 -0.10 8.03
N PHE A 99 -4.45 -0.42 7.18
CA PHE A 99 -3.22 -1.11 7.57
C PHE A 99 -2.01 -0.14 7.63
N ASP A 100 -2.21 1.07 8.15
CA ASP A 100 -1.18 2.10 8.24
C ASP A 100 0.01 1.65 9.10
N SER A 101 1.15 1.51 8.42
CA SER A 101 2.43 1.06 8.97
C SER A 101 2.99 1.99 10.06
N THR A 102 2.47 3.22 10.14
CA THR A 102 2.87 4.30 11.06
C THR A 102 1.79 4.66 12.11
N ALA A 103 0.69 3.91 12.14
CA ALA A 103 -0.51 4.20 12.92
C ALA A 103 -0.30 4.42 14.42
N GLY A 104 0.72 3.79 15.03
CA GLY A 104 0.89 3.74 16.48
C GLY A 104 0.88 5.11 17.17
N PHE A 105 1.50 6.13 16.59
CA PHE A 105 1.52 7.49 17.16
C PHE A 105 0.31 8.35 16.73
N ARG A 106 -0.54 7.84 15.84
CA ARG A 106 -1.57 8.60 15.12
C ARG A 106 -2.99 8.07 15.33
N VAL A 107 -3.20 7.10 16.22
CA VAL A 107 -4.50 6.47 16.49
C VAL A 107 -5.63 7.48 16.70
N GLN A 108 -5.40 8.55 17.47
CA GLN A 108 -6.43 9.56 17.72
C GLN A 108 -6.81 10.37 16.47
N GLY A 109 -5.87 10.55 15.53
CA GLY A 109 -6.15 11.14 14.22
C GLY A 109 -7.19 10.32 13.44
N TYR A 110 -7.20 9.00 13.64
CA TYR A 110 -8.16 8.10 13.02
C TYR A 110 -9.56 8.16 13.64
N PHE A 111 -9.75 8.71 14.85
CA PHE A 111 -11.10 8.91 15.40
C PHE A 111 -11.91 9.87 14.54
N ARG A 112 -11.29 10.97 14.08
CA ARG A 112 -11.93 11.91 13.16
C ARG A 112 -12.21 11.29 11.79
N ILE A 113 -11.35 10.37 11.37
CA ILE A 113 -11.50 9.64 10.10
C ILE A 113 -12.68 8.68 10.16
N ALA A 114 -12.79 7.88 11.23
CA ALA A 114 -13.92 6.97 11.41
C ALA A 114 -15.28 7.69 11.47
N ALA A 115 -15.30 8.91 12.02
CA ALA A 115 -16.48 9.76 12.04
C ALA A 115 -16.95 10.23 10.65
N LEU A 116 -16.11 10.14 9.60
CA LEU A 116 -16.53 10.39 8.21
C LEU A 116 -17.39 9.25 7.64
N PHE A 117 -17.39 8.08 8.29
CA PHE A 117 -18.07 6.86 7.83
C PHE A 117 -18.96 6.28 8.94
N PRO A 118 -19.97 7.01 9.44
CA PRO A 118 -20.75 6.60 10.61
C PRO A 118 -21.46 5.25 10.45
N GLU A 119 -21.86 4.91 9.22
CA GLU A 119 -22.54 3.65 8.88
C GLU A 119 -21.58 2.48 8.60
N ALA A 120 -20.27 2.72 8.62
CA ALA A 120 -19.24 1.71 8.35
C ALA A 120 -18.53 1.30 9.64
N ARG A 121 -18.05 0.06 9.70
CA ARG A 121 -17.13 -0.40 10.75
C ARG A 121 -15.70 -0.09 10.32
N PHE A 122 -15.02 0.78 11.06
CA PHE A 122 -13.66 1.22 10.77
C PHE A 122 -12.65 0.49 11.65
N TYR A 123 -11.69 -0.18 11.03
CA TYR A 123 -10.66 -0.98 11.68
C TYR A 123 -9.29 -0.37 11.41
N LEU A 124 -8.48 -0.22 12.46
CA LEU A 124 -7.10 0.23 12.36
C LEU A 124 -6.16 -0.78 13.05
N ASN A 125 -5.05 -1.10 12.40
CA ASN A 125 -4.02 -1.91 13.03
C ASN A 125 -3.43 -1.19 14.26
N ALA A 126 -3.32 -1.90 15.38
CA ALA A 126 -2.70 -1.32 16.57
C ALA A 126 -1.18 -1.35 16.46
N GLY A 127 -0.52 -0.19 16.63
CA GLY A 127 0.94 -0.07 16.72
C GLY A 127 1.64 0.32 15.41
N THR A 128 2.95 0.53 15.50
CA THR A 128 3.82 0.92 14.38
C THR A 128 4.60 -0.29 13.87
N ARG A 129 4.46 -0.59 12.57
CA ARG A 129 5.08 -1.75 11.91
C ARG A 129 6.38 -1.39 11.19
N GLN A 130 6.43 -0.17 10.68
CA GLN A 130 7.52 0.37 9.88
C GLN A 130 8.62 0.97 10.78
N ALA A 131 9.86 0.67 10.45
CA ALA A 131 11.05 1.12 11.16
C ALA A 131 11.84 2.20 10.40
N ASP A 132 11.64 2.35 9.09
CA ASP A 132 12.29 3.35 8.23
C ASP A 132 11.29 4.42 7.73
N ASP A 133 11.74 5.38 6.90
CA ASP A 133 10.91 6.49 6.42
C ASP A 133 10.33 6.25 5.01
N GLY A 134 10.75 5.18 4.31
CA GLY A 134 10.48 5.00 2.88
C GLY A 134 9.68 3.75 2.53
N SER A 135 9.53 2.78 3.44
CA SER A 135 8.96 1.48 3.07
C SER A 135 7.44 1.49 2.90
N CYS A 136 6.74 2.55 3.30
CA CYS A 136 5.28 2.60 3.31
C CYS A 136 4.64 2.34 1.94
N LEU A 137 5.25 2.81 0.84
CA LEU A 137 4.78 2.56 -0.52
C LEU A 137 4.84 1.07 -0.89
N THR A 138 5.97 0.42 -0.58
CA THR A 138 6.15 -1.02 -0.85
C THR A 138 5.28 -1.87 0.07
N ASP A 139 5.19 -1.49 1.35
CA ASP A 139 4.37 -2.17 2.35
C ASP A 139 2.89 -2.13 1.96
N ALA A 140 2.38 -0.99 1.51
CA ALA A 140 0.97 -0.83 1.15
C ALA A 140 0.53 -1.79 0.04
N VAL A 141 1.34 -1.95 -1.00
CA VAL A 141 1.08 -2.92 -2.07
C VAL A 141 1.20 -4.36 -1.55
N CYS A 142 2.26 -4.65 -0.80
CA CYS A 142 2.50 -6.00 -0.29
C CYS A 142 1.38 -6.48 0.64
N ILE A 143 0.91 -5.64 1.55
CA ILE A 143 -0.13 -6.03 2.50
C ILE A 143 -1.49 -6.16 1.82
N LEU A 144 -1.89 -5.22 0.97
CA LEU A 144 -3.19 -5.29 0.30
C LEU A 144 -3.28 -6.47 -0.64
N LYS A 145 -2.20 -6.75 -1.39
CA LYS A 145 -2.12 -7.93 -2.25
C LYS A 145 -2.42 -9.21 -1.48
N GLU A 146 -1.97 -9.31 -0.23
CA GLU A 146 -2.17 -10.51 0.61
C GLU A 146 -3.52 -10.50 1.31
N ALA A 147 -3.93 -9.35 1.85
CA ALA A 147 -5.21 -9.18 2.52
C ALA A 147 -6.40 -9.49 1.57
N LEU A 148 -6.31 -9.06 0.31
CA LEU A 148 -7.33 -9.33 -0.72
C LEU A 148 -7.45 -10.81 -1.11
N GLN A 149 -6.49 -11.65 -0.73
CA GLN A 149 -6.54 -13.09 -0.99
C GLN A 149 -7.01 -13.90 0.23
N LEU A 150 -7.30 -13.24 1.35
CA LEU A 150 -7.80 -13.90 2.55
C LEU A 150 -9.32 -14.04 2.49
N PRO A 151 -9.88 -15.23 2.80
CA PRO A 151 -11.28 -15.54 2.53
C PRO A 151 -12.27 -14.81 3.43
N ASP A 152 -11.89 -14.48 4.67
CA ASP A 152 -12.79 -13.77 5.61
C ASP A 152 -12.00 -12.83 6.53
N MET A 153 -11.75 -11.61 6.06
CA MET A 153 -11.03 -10.62 6.85
C MET A 153 -11.82 -10.16 8.06
N VAL A 154 -13.13 -9.94 7.91
CA VAL A 154 -13.99 -9.46 8.99
C VAL A 154 -13.87 -10.38 10.20
N THR A 155 -14.13 -11.67 10.02
CA THR A 155 -14.11 -12.64 11.12
C THR A 155 -12.71 -12.77 11.71
N MET A 156 -11.67 -12.76 10.88
CA MET A 156 -10.29 -12.83 11.34
C MET A 156 -9.91 -11.63 12.22
N LEU A 157 -10.31 -10.41 11.82
CA LEU A 157 -9.98 -9.20 12.57
C LEU A 157 -10.85 -8.99 13.80
N GLU A 158 -12.13 -9.34 13.74
CA GLU A 158 -13.03 -9.23 14.88
C GLU A 158 -12.59 -10.12 16.05
N SER A 159 -12.05 -11.31 15.76
CA SER A 159 -11.45 -12.19 16.77
C SER A 159 -10.18 -11.62 17.43
N LYS A 160 -9.57 -10.60 16.81
CA LYS A 160 -8.31 -9.96 17.21
C LYS A 160 -8.49 -8.50 17.65
N ILE A 161 -9.72 -8.05 17.88
CA ILE A 161 -9.99 -6.72 18.44
C ILE A 161 -9.43 -6.64 19.86
N PHE A 162 -8.79 -5.52 20.19
CA PHE A 162 -8.35 -5.26 21.57
C PHE A 162 -9.58 -5.16 22.49
N ALA A 163 -9.77 -6.17 23.35
CA ALA A 163 -10.85 -6.21 24.34
C ALA A 163 -10.70 -5.13 25.41
N GLU A 164 -9.46 -4.71 25.71
CA GLU A 164 -9.17 -3.72 26.74
C GLU A 164 -8.82 -2.35 26.15
N HIS A 165 -9.54 -1.34 26.64
CA HIS A 165 -9.35 0.11 26.49
C HIS A 165 -8.00 0.64 27.03
N ARG A 166 -6.96 -0.19 27.09
CA ARG A 166 -5.69 0.19 27.70
C ARG A 166 -4.82 0.95 26.70
N ALA A 167 -4.58 2.21 27.06
CA ALA A 167 -3.36 2.96 26.75
C ALA A 167 -3.22 3.56 25.34
N PHE A 168 -4.09 4.52 25.01
CA PHE A 168 -3.67 5.66 24.15
C PHE A 168 -4.10 7.01 24.74
N GLN A 169 -4.14 7.10 26.07
CA GLN A 169 -4.27 8.38 26.77
C GLN A 169 -2.87 8.96 27.01
N SER A 170 -2.24 9.51 25.97
CA SER A 170 -1.27 10.57 26.27
C SER A 170 -2.05 11.73 26.89
N SER A 171 -1.55 12.27 27.98
CA SER A 171 -2.20 13.34 28.77
C SER A 171 -2.48 14.62 27.96
N PHE A 172 -1.89 14.75 26.77
CA PHE A 172 -1.99 15.92 25.90
C PHE A 172 -3.28 15.99 25.05
N PHE A 173 -4.00 14.89 24.86
CA PHE A 173 -5.14 14.84 23.91
C PHE A 173 -6.39 14.17 24.48
N ARG A 174 -6.74 14.47 25.74
CA ARG A 174 -7.93 13.94 26.44
C ARG A 174 -9.29 14.31 25.81
N THR A 175 -9.32 15.01 24.68
CA THR A 175 -10.53 15.69 24.17
C THR A 175 -11.24 15.03 23.01
N ILE A 176 -10.68 13.99 22.36
CA ILE A 176 -11.36 13.33 21.23
C ILE A 176 -11.99 12.02 21.71
N GLU A 177 -13.31 11.99 21.74
CA GLU A 177 -14.08 10.78 22.00
C GLU A 177 -13.91 9.78 20.84
N ARG A 178 -13.68 8.51 21.19
CA ARG A 178 -13.57 7.43 20.21
C ARG A 178 -14.96 7.13 19.63
N PRO A 179 -15.15 7.17 18.30
CA PRO A 179 -16.41 6.76 17.69
C PRO A 179 -16.74 5.30 17.99
N SER A 180 -18.03 4.98 18.17
CA SER A 180 -18.51 3.62 18.42
C SER A 180 -18.22 2.64 17.28
N ASN A 181 -18.05 3.16 16.07
CA ASN A 181 -17.74 2.39 14.86
C ASN A 181 -16.23 2.19 14.62
N PHE A 182 -15.37 2.65 15.53
CA PHE A 182 -13.91 2.52 15.41
C PHE A 182 -13.36 1.35 16.24
N PHE A 183 -12.54 0.49 15.62
CA PHE A 183 -11.96 -0.71 16.21
C PHE A 183 -10.45 -0.77 15.99
N LEU A 184 -9.70 -1.09 17.06
CA LEU A 184 -8.28 -1.42 16.98
C LEU A 184 -8.11 -2.94 16.97
N PHE A 185 -7.29 -3.46 16.07
CA PHE A 185 -7.04 -4.89 15.96
C PHE A 185 -5.56 -5.24 16.00
N LYS A 186 -5.25 -6.44 16.51
CA LYS A 186 -3.95 -7.08 16.33
C LYS A 186 -3.87 -7.65 14.91
N MET A 187 -2.82 -7.31 14.19
CA MET A 187 -2.66 -7.77 12.81
C MET A 187 -2.62 -9.31 12.76
N PRO A 188 -3.37 -9.94 11.85
CA PRO A 188 -3.37 -11.39 11.71
C PRO A 188 -2.05 -11.89 11.12
N GLU A 189 -1.69 -13.12 11.48
CA GLU A 189 -0.41 -13.75 11.18
C GLU A 189 -0.05 -13.74 9.69
N PRO A 190 -0.99 -13.99 8.75
CA PRO A 190 -0.69 -13.92 7.33
C PRO A 190 -0.29 -12.53 6.82
N LEU A 191 -0.52 -11.47 7.59
CA LEU A 191 -0.18 -10.08 7.22
C LEU A 191 1.02 -9.52 7.99
N LEU A 192 1.64 -10.33 8.87
CA LEU A 192 2.76 -9.91 9.71
C LEU A 192 4.13 -10.03 9.03
N PHE A 193 4.23 -10.69 7.87
CA PHE A 193 5.50 -10.88 7.17
C PHE A 193 6.11 -9.57 6.65
N THR A 194 5.33 -8.49 6.50
CA THR A 194 5.86 -7.16 6.16
C THR A 194 6.33 -6.34 7.36
N ALA A 195 5.99 -6.75 8.59
CA ALA A 195 6.34 -6.00 9.78
C ALA A 195 7.86 -5.94 9.98
N GLN A 196 8.40 -4.74 10.05
CA GLN A 196 9.83 -4.47 10.26
C GLN A 196 10.21 -4.57 11.73
N VAL A 197 9.37 -4.02 12.60
CA VAL A 197 9.59 -3.95 14.04
C VAL A 197 9.23 -5.29 14.69
N SER A 198 10.19 -6.03 15.23
CA SER A 198 9.92 -7.30 15.92
C SER A 198 8.99 -7.15 17.14
N LYS A 199 9.08 -6.02 17.86
CA LYS A 199 8.20 -5.70 18.99
C LYS A 199 6.72 -5.66 18.58
N TYR A 200 6.41 -5.22 17.36
CA TYR A 200 5.05 -5.20 16.83
C TYR A 200 4.41 -6.60 16.83
N ILE A 201 5.20 -7.62 16.52
CA ILE A 201 4.75 -9.01 16.39
C ILE A 201 4.54 -9.64 17.77
N THR A 202 5.43 -9.34 18.71
CA THR A 202 5.24 -9.76 20.10
C THR A 202 4.02 -9.10 20.74
N GLU A 203 3.75 -7.82 20.44
CA GLU A 203 2.55 -7.11 20.93
C GLU A 203 1.26 -7.59 20.24
N ALA A 204 1.35 -8.04 19.00
CA ALA A 204 0.27 -8.71 18.29
C ALA A 204 -0.02 -10.12 18.80
N ASP A 205 0.78 -10.65 19.75
CA ASP A 205 0.64 -12.01 20.29
C ASP A 205 0.55 -13.06 19.17
N ALA A 206 1.41 -12.89 18.16
CA ALA A 206 1.35 -13.66 16.93
C ALA A 206 1.90 -15.07 17.12
N ASP A 207 1.17 -16.07 16.62
CA ASP A 207 1.72 -17.42 16.52
C ASP A 207 2.76 -17.51 15.39
N LEU A 208 4.03 -17.58 15.79
CA LEU A 208 5.17 -17.65 14.88
C LEU A 208 5.27 -18.97 14.12
N ASN A 209 4.52 -20.01 14.53
CA ASN A 209 4.51 -21.31 13.88
C ASN A 209 3.39 -21.44 12.84
N VAL A 210 2.55 -20.42 12.67
CA VAL A 210 1.55 -20.41 11.59
C VAL A 210 2.25 -20.55 10.25
N MET A 211 1.78 -21.52 9.47
CA MET A 211 2.22 -21.75 8.10
C MET A 211 1.74 -20.60 7.22
N LEU A 212 2.70 -19.94 6.58
CA LEU A 212 2.46 -18.94 5.54
C LEU A 212 2.60 -19.60 4.16
N ARG A 213 2.74 -18.75 3.14
CA ARG A 213 2.94 -19.16 1.75
C ARG A 213 4.26 -19.92 1.58
N ASN A 214 4.28 -20.80 0.57
CA ASN A 214 5.44 -21.61 0.19
C ASN A 214 5.95 -22.57 1.27
N GLY A 215 5.08 -22.97 2.21
CA GLY A 215 5.42 -23.96 3.24
C GLY A 215 6.37 -23.44 4.31
N LEU A 216 6.54 -22.12 4.46
CA LEU A 216 7.33 -21.53 5.53
C LEU A 216 6.43 -21.01 6.64
N THR A 217 6.82 -21.20 7.88
CA THR A 217 6.21 -20.55 9.05
C THR A 217 6.51 -19.05 9.07
N LEU A 218 5.73 -18.27 9.83
CA LEU A 218 6.02 -16.85 10.07
C LEU A 218 7.43 -16.65 10.65
N ARG A 219 7.88 -17.53 11.55
CA ARG A 219 9.26 -17.53 12.07
C ARG A 219 10.30 -17.68 10.98
N GLU A 220 10.21 -18.74 10.18
CA GLU A 220 11.18 -19.02 9.11
C GLU A 220 11.21 -17.92 8.07
N TYR A 221 10.05 -17.34 7.76
CA TYR A 221 9.96 -16.20 6.86
C TYR A 221 10.72 -15.01 7.41
N ARG A 222 10.54 -14.70 8.69
CA ARG A 222 11.26 -13.59 9.33
C ARG A 222 12.75 -13.84 9.41
N ASP A 223 13.16 -15.05 9.77
CA ASP A 223 14.56 -15.44 9.88
C ASP A 223 15.28 -15.33 8.52
N LYS A 224 14.59 -15.67 7.42
CA LYS A 224 15.08 -15.52 6.04
C LYS A 224 15.39 -14.07 5.67
N TYR A 225 14.62 -13.12 6.20
CA TYR A 225 14.74 -11.70 5.87
C TYR A 225 15.30 -10.86 7.03
N VAL A 226 16.15 -11.42 7.90
CA VAL A 226 16.80 -10.61 8.94
C VAL A 226 17.85 -9.70 8.31
N PHE A 227 17.66 -8.38 8.42
CA PHE A 227 18.71 -7.41 8.13
C PHE A 227 19.62 -7.28 9.36
N GLN A 228 20.90 -7.61 9.18
CA GLN A 228 21.93 -7.36 10.18
C GLN A 228 22.72 -6.13 9.75
N VAL A 229 22.71 -5.08 10.58
CA VAL A 229 23.61 -3.95 10.39
C VAL A 229 24.69 -4.04 11.45
N ASN A 230 25.93 -4.09 10.99
CA ASN A 230 27.09 -3.88 11.85
C ASN A 230 27.15 -2.37 12.14
N LEU A 231 26.93 -2.00 13.39
CA LEU A 231 27.25 -0.66 13.85
C LEU A 231 28.74 -0.64 14.16
N ILE A 232 29.48 0.16 13.43
CA ILE A 232 30.86 0.47 13.74
C ILE A 232 30.82 1.76 14.55
N SER A 233 31.09 1.68 15.86
CA SER A 233 31.51 2.84 16.64
C SER A 233 33.00 2.70 16.97
N ASP A 234 33.64 3.81 17.32
CA ASP A 234 35.07 3.89 17.59
C ASP A 234 35.54 2.96 18.74
N GLU A 235 34.62 2.37 19.52
CA GLU A 235 34.92 1.53 20.68
C GLU A 235 34.30 0.12 20.64
N ALA A 236 33.38 -0.19 19.71
CA ALA A 236 32.80 -1.53 19.58
C ALA A 236 32.12 -1.78 18.22
N VAL A 237 32.24 -3.01 17.73
CA VAL A 237 31.36 -3.52 16.66
C VAL A 237 30.11 -4.10 17.34
N GLY A 238 29.02 -3.32 17.34
CA GLY A 238 27.72 -3.78 17.80
C GLY A 238 26.93 -4.36 16.63
N GLN A 239 26.55 -5.63 16.68
CA GLN A 239 25.56 -6.17 15.73
C GLN A 239 24.16 -5.77 16.17
N VAL A 240 23.48 -4.94 15.38
CA VAL A 240 22.07 -4.64 15.60
C VAL A 240 21.25 -5.45 14.59
N LYS A 241 20.70 -6.56 15.09
CA LYS A 241 19.61 -7.30 14.43
C LYS A 241 18.33 -6.52 14.68
N SER A 242 17.78 -5.82 13.70
CA SER A 242 16.67 -4.91 14.05
C SER A 242 15.58 -4.68 13.05
N ILE A 243 15.73 -5.08 11.78
CA ILE A 243 14.75 -4.79 10.75
C ILE A 243 14.55 -6.02 9.85
N ASN A 244 13.29 -6.38 9.59
CA ASN A 244 12.94 -7.34 8.55
C ASN A 244 13.20 -6.69 7.16
N SER A 245 14.14 -7.23 6.41
CA SER A 245 14.58 -6.74 5.09
C SER A 245 13.60 -7.04 3.96
N TYR A 246 12.51 -7.75 4.23
CA TYR A 246 11.53 -8.19 3.24
C TYR A 246 11.10 -7.05 2.29
N LEU A 247 10.78 -5.87 2.84
CA LEU A 247 10.34 -4.72 2.04
C LEU A 247 11.44 -4.16 1.12
N TYR A 248 12.72 -4.35 1.45
CA TYR A 248 13.82 -3.96 0.56
C TYR A 248 13.91 -4.88 -0.65
N VAL A 249 13.81 -6.19 -0.42
CA VAL A 249 13.77 -7.19 -1.50
C VAL A 249 12.57 -6.92 -2.41
N LYS A 250 11.39 -6.68 -1.83
CA LYS A 250 10.19 -6.36 -2.61
C LYS A 250 10.26 -5.04 -3.36
N SER A 251 10.93 -4.02 -2.82
CA SER A 251 11.14 -2.79 -3.57
C SER A 251 11.97 -3.01 -4.85
N GLY A 252 12.96 -3.91 -4.80
CA GLY A 252 13.75 -4.30 -5.97
C GLY A 252 12.92 -5.08 -6.99
N GLU A 253 12.05 -5.99 -6.53
CA GLU A 253 11.10 -6.70 -7.40
C GLU A 253 10.10 -5.74 -8.05
N HIS A 254 9.57 -4.76 -7.31
CA HIS A 254 8.68 -3.73 -7.84
C HIS A 254 9.37 -2.92 -8.94
N LYS A 255 10.64 -2.54 -8.73
CA LYS A 255 11.43 -1.87 -9.77
C LYS A 255 11.53 -2.73 -11.03
N ALA A 256 11.88 -4.01 -10.89
CA ALA A 256 12.02 -4.90 -12.04
C ALA A 256 10.71 -5.07 -12.82
N VAL A 257 9.57 -5.14 -12.13
CA VAL A 257 8.24 -5.16 -12.77
C VAL A 257 8.00 -3.89 -13.57
N LEU A 258 8.30 -2.72 -13.01
CA LEU A 258 8.10 -1.44 -13.69
C LEU A 258 9.05 -1.26 -14.88
N ASP A 259 10.32 -1.67 -14.74
CA ASP A 259 11.27 -1.67 -15.84
C ASP A 259 10.74 -2.55 -17.00
N GLN A 260 10.13 -3.70 -16.68
CA GLN A 260 9.54 -4.60 -17.69
C GLN A 260 8.30 -4.00 -18.38
N ILE A 261 7.41 -3.34 -17.62
CA ILE A 261 6.23 -2.66 -18.19
C ILE A 261 6.68 -1.57 -19.17
N GLN A 262 7.63 -0.72 -18.76
CA GLN A 262 8.16 0.35 -19.60
C GLN A 262 8.83 -0.18 -20.87
N ALA A 263 9.57 -1.29 -20.77
CA ALA A 263 10.19 -1.91 -21.94
C ALA A 263 9.15 -2.42 -22.95
N ASN A 264 8.02 -2.96 -22.49
CA ASN A 264 6.96 -3.45 -23.37
C ASN A 264 6.22 -2.29 -24.07
N ASP A 265 5.93 -1.20 -23.36
CA ASP A 265 5.28 -0.01 -23.93
C ASP A 265 6.12 0.56 -25.09
N CYS A 266 7.46 0.60 -24.95
CA CYS A 266 8.35 1.06 -26.02
C CYS A 266 8.37 0.14 -27.25
N THR A 267 8.12 -1.16 -27.08
CA THR A 267 8.10 -2.11 -28.22
C THR A 267 6.81 -2.09 -29.01
N GLU A 268 5.68 -1.72 -28.40
CA GLU A 268 4.39 -1.60 -29.11
C GLU A 268 4.35 -0.34 -30.00
N ASP A 269 4.91 0.78 -29.53
CA ASP A 269 5.03 2.02 -30.31
C ASP A 269 5.92 1.82 -31.56
N ASP A 270 7.03 1.07 -31.43
CA ASP A 270 7.89 0.75 -32.57
C ASP A 270 7.21 -0.19 -33.57
N GLN A 271 6.35 -1.10 -33.11
CA GLN A 271 5.59 -2.00 -33.97
C GLN A 271 4.48 -1.25 -34.74
N GLU A 272 3.79 -0.30 -34.11
CA GLU A 272 2.81 0.56 -34.80
C GLU A 272 3.48 1.48 -35.86
N VAL A 273 4.68 2.00 -35.57
CA VAL A 273 5.45 2.78 -36.55
C VAL A 273 5.90 1.90 -37.74
N ILE A 274 6.34 0.67 -37.48
CA ILE A 274 6.70 -0.29 -38.53
C ILE A 274 5.47 -0.69 -39.37
N ASP A 275 4.32 -0.90 -38.75
CA ASP A 275 3.09 -1.27 -39.46
C ASP A 275 2.48 -0.09 -40.25
N CYS A 276 2.65 1.15 -39.78
CA CYS A 276 2.33 2.36 -40.55
C CYS A 276 3.27 2.57 -41.74
N MET A 277 4.56 2.23 -41.59
CA MET A 277 5.53 2.28 -42.69
C MET A 277 5.31 1.15 -43.72
N ASN A 278 4.83 -0.02 -43.30
CA ASN A 278 4.53 -1.13 -44.21
C ASN A 278 3.18 -0.97 -44.93
N ASN A 279 2.22 -0.25 -44.37
CA ASN A 279 0.93 0.04 -45.03
C ASN A 279 0.96 1.25 -45.98
N THR A 280 2.08 1.97 -46.10
CA THR A 280 2.25 3.05 -47.08
C THR A 280 2.94 2.59 -48.38
N SER A 281 3.23 1.29 -48.55
CA SER A 281 3.78 0.74 -49.79
C SER A 281 2.72 0.28 -50.81
N SER A 282 1.47 0.73 -50.71
CA SER A 282 0.54 0.63 -51.83
C SER A 282 0.88 1.72 -52.85
N SER A 283 1.64 1.29 -53.87
CA SER A 283 1.99 2.01 -55.10
C SER A 283 0.99 3.10 -55.49
N PRO A 284 1.41 4.37 -55.69
CA PRO A 284 0.50 5.39 -56.19
C PRO A 284 0.10 5.04 -57.62
N ARG A 285 -1.21 4.81 -57.84
CA ARG A 285 -1.78 4.84 -59.17
C ARG A 285 -1.65 6.27 -59.69
N SER A 286 -0.95 6.40 -60.81
CA SER A 286 -0.91 7.59 -61.64
C SER A 286 -2.33 7.95 -62.09
N ASP A 287 -2.89 9.00 -61.50
CA ASP A 287 -3.70 10.02 -62.17
C ASP A 287 -4.38 10.86 -61.09
N ASP A 288 -3.95 12.11 -60.95
CA ASP A 288 -4.88 13.22 -61.13
C ASP A 288 -4.16 14.56 -61.08
N ARG A 289 -4.32 15.32 -62.16
CA ARG A 289 -3.96 16.73 -62.26
C ARG A 289 -4.95 17.53 -61.41
N VAL A 290 -4.47 18.15 -60.33
CA VAL A 290 -5.23 19.22 -59.67
C VAL A 290 -4.39 20.50 -59.62
N ARG A 291 -4.98 21.54 -60.22
CA ARG A 291 -4.45 22.90 -60.39
C ARG A 291 -4.36 23.62 -59.04
N TRP A 292 -3.24 24.29 -58.83
CA TRP A 292 -3.09 25.34 -57.82
C TRP A 292 -3.69 26.65 -58.33
N THR A 293 -4.73 27.16 -57.68
CA THR A 293 -5.10 28.57 -57.74
C THR A 293 -4.64 29.26 -56.47
N ALA A 294 -3.71 30.19 -56.65
CA ALA A 294 -3.35 31.18 -55.65
C ALA A 294 -4.54 32.08 -55.35
N LEU A 295 -4.76 32.41 -54.07
CA LEU A 295 -5.40 33.66 -53.68
C LEU A 295 -4.82 34.14 -52.34
N SER A 296 -4.12 35.25 -52.46
CA SER A 296 -3.70 36.15 -51.41
C SER A 296 -4.90 36.88 -50.79
N ARG A 297 -4.81 37.12 -49.48
CA ARG A 297 -4.94 38.45 -48.85
C ARG A 297 -4.39 38.39 -47.43
#